data_AF-A0A1U7MTR9-F1
#
_entry.id   AF-A0A1U7MTR9-F1
#
_cell.length_a   1.000
_cell.length_b   1.000
_cell.length_c   1.000
_cell.angle_alpha   90.00
_cell.angle_beta   90.00
_cell.angle_gamma   90.00
#
_symmetry.space_group_name_H-M   'P 1'
#
loop_
_entity.id
_entity.type
_entity.pdbx_description
1 polymer ?
#
loop_
_entity_poly.entity_id
_entity_poly.type
_entity_poly.pdbx_seq_one_letter_code
_entity_poly.pdbx_strand_id
1 'polypeptide(L)'
;MDQLPRTPSPTDITVPESRVRTIVVVRWGLLLWAVALLVVLLVPELRSEGRQWWVWVPVAGLVGGALGHVYLARGRGNAEMA
;
A
#
# COMPACT_ATOMS: atom_id res chain seq x y z
N MET A 1 4.39 30.37 -42.76
CA MET A 1 3.93 30.64 -41.38
C MET A 1 4.09 29.35 -40.62
N ASP A 2 5.25 29.21 -39.98
CA ASP A 2 5.64 28.03 -39.22
C ASP A 2 4.67 27.80 -38.07
N GLN A 3 4.14 26.58 -37.96
CA GLN A 3 3.48 26.18 -36.73
C GLN A 3 4.55 26.10 -35.64
N LEU A 4 4.58 27.12 -34.79
CA LEU A 4 5.34 27.10 -33.54
C LEU A 4 5.00 25.80 -32.78
N PRO A 5 5.99 25.10 -32.19
CA PRO A 5 5.74 23.90 -31.39
C PRO A 5 4.69 24.23 -30.32
N ARG A 6 3.51 23.61 -30.39
CA ARG A 6 2.48 23.81 -29.37
C ARG A 6 3.03 23.29 -28.05
N THR A 7 3.23 24.19 -27.09
CA THR A 7 3.46 23.80 -25.70
C THR A 7 2.23 23.01 -25.25
N PRO A 8 2.37 21.75 -24.79
CA PRO A 8 1.23 21.00 -24.30
C PRO A 8 0.59 21.79 -23.16
N SER A 9 -0.72 22.02 -23.27
CA SER A 9 -1.49 22.69 -22.22
C SER A 9 -1.57 21.77 -21.00
N PRO A 10 -1.52 22.29 -19.77
CA PRO A 10 -1.56 21.49 -18.53
C PRO A 10 -2.75 20.50 -18.43
N THR A 11 -3.79 20.71 -19.23
CA THR A 11 -5.00 19.89 -19.33
C THR A 11 -4.83 18.62 -20.18
N ASP A 12 -3.71 18.45 -20.89
CA ASP A 12 -3.43 17.29 -21.75
C ASP A 12 -2.75 16.12 -21.00
N ILE A 13 -2.71 16.19 -19.67
CA ILE A 13 -2.20 15.10 -18.84
C ILE A 13 -3.33 14.09 -18.60
N THR A 14 -3.41 13.07 -19.45
CA THR A 14 -4.26 11.91 -19.19
C THR A 14 -3.61 11.05 -18.10
N VAL A 15 -4.11 11.15 -16.85
CA VAL A 15 -3.67 10.25 -15.78
C VAL A 15 -4.17 8.84 -16.14
N PRO A 16 -3.28 7.84 -16.28
CA PRO A 16 -3.72 6.48 -16.53
C PRO A 16 -4.62 6.03 -15.39
N GLU A 17 -5.87 5.68 -15.70
CA GLU A 17 -6.77 5.02 -14.76
C GLU A 17 -6.03 3.81 -14.19
N SER A 18 -5.71 3.86 -12.91
CA SER A 18 -4.93 2.81 -12.25
C SER A 18 -5.78 1.54 -12.27
N ARG A 19 -5.45 0.61 -13.17
CA ARG A 19 -6.23 -0.61 -13.45
C ARG A 19 -6.39 -1.51 -12.20
N VAL A 20 -5.55 -1.30 -11.19
CA VAL A 20 -5.63 -1.95 -9.89
C VAL A 20 -6.06 -0.91 -8.86
N ARG A 21 -7.25 -1.11 -8.27
CA ARG A 21 -7.66 -0.39 -7.07
C ARG A 21 -6.59 -0.64 -5.99
N THR A 22 -5.73 0.35 -5.72
CA THR A 22 -4.64 0.27 -4.74
C THR A 22 -5.11 -0.25 -3.39
N ILE A 23 -6.36 0.06 -3.02
CA ILE A 23 -7.01 -0.46 -1.81
C ILE A 23 -7.11 -2.00 -1.76
N VAL A 24 -7.24 -2.69 -2.91
CA VAL A 24 -7.26 -4.16 -2.99
C VAL A 24 -5.89 -4.73 -2.67
N VAL A 25 -4.82 -4.12 -3.19
CA VAL A 25 -3.44 -4.53 -2.89
C VAL A 25 -3.14 -4.36 -1.42
N VAL A 26 -3.52 -3.22 -0.83
CA VAL A 26 -3.31 -2.97 0.60
C VAL A 26 -4.08 -3.96 1.47
N ARG A 27 -5.32 -4.31 1.10
CA ARG A 27 -6.10 -5.34 1.82
C ARG A 27 -5.43 -6.71 1.76
N TRP A 28 -4.92 -7.12 0.60
CA TRP A 28 -4.18 -8.37 0.47
C TRP A 28 -2.88 -8.36 1.28
N GLY A 29 -2.14 -7.25 1.27
CA GLY A 29 -0.95 -7.07 2.11
C GLY A 29 -1.27 -7.20 3.60
N LEU A 30 -2.35 -6.57 4.07
CA LEU A 30 -2.85 -6.70 5.45
C LEU A 30 -3.19 -8.15 5.81
N LEU A 31 -3.92 -8.86 4.94
CA LEU A 31 -4.26 -10.26 5.16
C LEU A 31 -3.02 -11.15 5.22
N LEU A 32 -2.07 -10.95 4.30
CA LEU A 32 -0.81 -11.70 4.29
C LEU A 32 0.00 -11.45 5.57
N TRP A 33 0.08 -10.20 6.02
CA TRP A 33 0.78 -9.86 7.26
C TRP A 33 0.08 -10.41 8.51
N ALA A 34 -1.27 -10.45 8.53
CA ALA A 34 -2.02 -11.10 9.60
C ALA A 34 -1.73 -12.60 9.67
N VAL A 35 -1.70 -13.28 8.51
CA VAL A 35 -1.35 -14.69 8.42
C VAL A 35 0.10 -14.93 8.87
N ALA A 36 1.04 -14.10 8.44
CA ALA A 36 2.44 -14.19 8.86
C ALA A 36 2.58 -14.01 10.39
N LEU A 37 1.87 -13.04 10.98
CA LEU A 37 1.85 -12.86 12.44
C LEU A 37 1.32 -14.12 13.13
N LEU A 38 0.22 -14.68 12.63
CA LEU A 38 -0.36 -15.90 13.19
C LEU A 38 0.63 -17.07 13.14
N VAL A 39 1.33 -17.26 12.02
CA VAL A 39 2.36 -18.29 11.86
C VAL A 39 3.50 -18.10 12.88
N VAL A 40 4.02 -16.87 13.02
CA VAL A 40 5.09 -16.57 13.99
C VAL A 40 4.65 -16.84 15.43
N LEU A 41 3.38 -16.57 15.77
CA LEU A 41 2.85 -16.85 17.10
C LEU A 41 2.63 -18.35 17.35
N LEU A 42 2.09 -19.07 16.37
CA LEU A 42 1.78 -20.50 16.47
C LEU A 42 3.03 -21.39 16.45
N VAL A 43 4.13 -20.93 15.85
CA VAL A 43 5.37 -21.70 15.77
C VAL A 43 6.42 -21.10 16.72
N PRO A 44 6.50 -21.58 17.98
CA PRO A 44 7.41 -21.03 18.99
C PRO A 44 8.89 -21.19 18.64
N GLU A 45 9.24 -22.17 17.80
CA GLU A 45 10.59 -22.36 17.22
C GLU A 45 11.08 -21.14 16.41
N LEU A 46 10.16 -20.39 15.76
CA LEU A 46 10.53 -19.13 15.08
C LEU A 46 10.89 -18.01 16.07
N ARG A 47 10.47 -18.13 17.32
CA ARG A 47 10.65 -17.12 18.38
C ARG A 47 11.73 -17.51 19.40
N SER A 48 12.24 -18.74 19.35
CA SER A 48 13.32 -19.22 20.22
C SER A 48 14.67 -18.60 19.84
N GLU A 49 15.70 -18.79 20.69
CA GLU A 49 17.10 -18.47 20.35
C GLU A 49 17.34 -16.98 19.99
N GLY A 50 16.73 -16.05 20.72
CA GLY A 50 16.92 -14.61 20.50
C GLY A 50 16.18 -14.02 19.30
N ARG A 51 15.38 -14.81 18.56
CA ARG A 51 14.56 -14.36 17.43
C ARG A 51 13.19 -13.80 17.83
N GLN A 52 12.94 -13.57 19.12
CA GLN A 52 11.68 -13.02 19.62
C GLN A 52 11.29 -11.70 18.93
N TRP A 53 12.28 -10.93 18.46
CA TRP A 53 12.07 -9.70 17.70
C TRP A 53 11.36 -9.90 16.36
N TRP A 54 11.33 -11.12 15.80
CA TRP A 54 10.65 -11.45 14.54
C TRP A 54 9.16 -11.15 14.57
N VAL A 55 8.53 -11.13 15.76
CA VAL A 55 7.12 -10.74 15.93
C VAL A 55 6.89 -9.30 15.45
N TRP A 56 7.89 -8.42 15.56
CA TRP A 56 7.76 -7.03 15.17
C TRP A 56 7.74 -6.83 13.65
N VAL A 57 8.24 -7.78 12.86
CA VAL A 57 8.23 -7.71 11.39
C VAL A 57 6.78 -7.72 10.85
N PRO A 58 5.95 -8.73 11.14
CA PRO A 58 4.55 -8.70 10.73
C PRO A 58 3.71 -7.66 11.46
N VAL A 59 4.07 -7.25 12.68
CA VAL A 59 3.42 -6.12 13.35
C VAL A 59 3.67 -4.81 12.58
N ALA A 60 4.90 -4.52 12.16
CA ALA A 60 5.22 -3.34 11.36
C ALA A 60 4.50 -3.37 9.99
N GLY A 61 4.43 -4.55 9.36
CA GLY A 61 3.66 -4.77 8.14
C GLY A 61 2.17 -4.50 8.29
N LEU A 62 1.56 -4.99 9.37
CA LEU A 62 0.15 -4.71 9.71
C LEU A 62 -0.09 -3.23 9.99
N VAL A 63 0.77 -2.59 10.79
CA VAL A 63 0.64 -1.15 11.12
C VAL A 63 0.78 -0.29 9.86
N GLY A 64 1.82 -0.53 9.05
CA GLY A 64 2.02 0.18 7.79
C GLY A 64 0.88 -0.05 6.80
N GLY A 65 0.42 -1.30 6.67
CA GLY A 65 -0.74 -1.64 5.85
C GLY A 65 -2.04 -0.99 6.32
N ALA A 66 -2.28 -0.94 7.64
CA ALA A 66 -3.45 -0.30 8.23
C ALA A 66 -3.42 1.21 8.04
N LEU A 67 -2.26 1.85 8.22
CA LEU A 67 -2.07 3.27 7.94
C LEU A 67 -2.31 3.58 6.46
N GLY A 68 -1.76 2.78 5.55
CA GLY A 68 -2.02 2.89 4.11
C GLY A 68 -3.50 2.68 3.77
N HIS A 69 -4.16 1.71 4.41
CA HIS A 69 -5.58 1.45 4.22
C HIS A 69 -6.43 2.63 4.67
N VAL A 70 -6.18 3.16 5.87
CA VAL A 70 -6.88 4.32 6.42
C VAL A 70 -6.62 5.56 5.57
N TYR A 71 -5.39 5.76 5.07
CA TYR A 71 -5.06 6.85 4.16
C TYR A 71 -5.88 6.79 2.86
N LEU A 72 -5.94 5.61 2.24
CA LEU A 72 -6.72 5.38 1.02
C LEU A 72 -8.23 5.48 1.29
N ALA A 73 -8.71 4.90 2.40
CA ALA A 73 -10.13 4.90 2.78
C ALA A 73 -10.65 6.29 3.16
N ARG A 74 -9.77 7.19 3.63
CA ARG A 74 -10.10 8.60 3.90
C ARG A 74 -10.16 9.47 2.64
N GLY A 75 -10.11 8.88 1.45
CA GLY A 75 -10.24 9.61 0.20
C GLY A 75 -9.00 10.40 -0.21
N ARG A 76 -7.87 10.33 0.52
CA ARG A 76 -6.59 10.88 0.02
C ARG A 76 -5.94 10.00 -1.05
N GLY A 77 -6.42 8.76 -1.19
CA GLY A 77 -6.05 7.83 -2.25
C GLY A 77 -6.75 8.07 -3.58
N ASN A 78 -7.82 8.87 -3.57
CA ASN A 78 -8.39 9.44 -4.77
C ASN A 78 -8.08 10.93 -4.75
N ALA A 79 -7.18 11.36 -5.63
CA ALA A 79 -7.32 12.67 -6.23
C ALA A 79 -8.62 12.71 -7.06
N GLU A 80 -9.77 12.49 -6.43
CA GLU A 80 -11.04 13.10 -6.81
C GLU A 80 -10.87 14.55 -6.29
N MET A 81 -10.29 15.46 -7.08
CA MET A 81 -11.04 16.21 -8.08
C MET A 81 -12.46 16.51 -7.57
N ALA A 82 -12.52 17.43 -6.60
CA ALA A 82 -13.55 18.44 -6.62
C ALA A 82 -13.02 19.62 -7.44
#